data_AF-K7FPK6-F1
#
_entry.id   AF-K7FPK6-F1
#
_cell.length_a   1.000
_cell.length_b   1.000
_cell.length_c   1.000
_cell.angle_alpha   90.00
_cell.angle_beta   90.00
_cell.angle_gamma   90.00
#
_symmetry.space_group_name_H-M   'P 1'
#
loop_
_entity.id
_entity.type
_entity.pdbx_description
1 polymer ?
#
loop_
_entity_poly.entity_id
_entity_poly.type
_entity_poly.pdbx_seq_one_letter_code
_entity_poly.pdbx_strand_id
1 'polypeptide(L)'
;MKQKTAEYESEVNYLQDLLMESVNLSFNNLSSAGTSYLNALVDSAMALETRDTSLASFIPAINDLTSDLHATESRNREMELELTNLRKKLTAALVLEKHLQEDIKKTEEHLAMEKAKADSRAQNMTFLKDKSEDFKFRIKAAEEQLSASGMDPSLTHQSLVSLSEKLSELKQQTMPLKKKLESYLDLTPNPSLARVKIEEAKRELNALEAEFSSKVDMMTLSVPEPSKRRFT
;
A
#
# COMPACT_ATOMS: atom_id res chain seq x y z
N MET A 1 39.14 38.42 -72.65
CA MET A 1 40.21 38.57 -71.62
C MET A 1 41.26 39.58 -72.06
N LYS A 2 42.03 39.35 -73.15
CA LYS A 2 43.10 40.28 -73.59
C LYS A 2 42.66 41.73 -73.80
N GLN A 3 41.48 41.94 -74.39
CA GLN A 3 40.94 43.29 -74.64
C GLN A 3 40.58 44.02 -73.33
N LYS A 4 39.93 43.33 -72.39
CA LYS A 4 39.54 43.89 -71.08
C LYS A 4 40.76 44.26 -70.23
N THR A 5 41.83 43.45 -70.29
CA THR A 5 43.11 43.76 -69.63
C THR A 5 43.77 45.00 -70.22
N ALA A 6 43.78 45.14 -71.55
CA ALA A 6 44.34 46.32 -72.22
C ALA A 6 43.52 47.60 -71.93
N GLU A 7 42.20 47.49 -71.83
CA GLU A 7 41.32 48.59 -71.43
C GLU A 7 41.61 49.04 -69.99
N TYR A 8 41.75 48.10 -69.04
CA TYR A 8 42.13 48.44 -67.66
C TYR A 8 43.53 49.05 -67.56
N GLU A 9 44.49 48.54 -68.31
CA GLU A 9 45.87 49.06 -68.32
C GLU A 9 45.93 50.48 -68.89
N SER A 10 45.17 50.76 -69.95
CA SER A 10 45.02 52.13 -70.49
C SER A 10 44.37 53.08 -69.49
N GLU A 11 43.34 52.63 -68.78
CA GLU A 11 42.65 53.44 -67.76
C GLU A 11 43.55 53.73 -66.56
N VAL A 12 44.33 52.74 -66.11
CA VAL A 12 45.31 52.92 -65.03
C VAL A 12 46.36 53.96 -65.40
N ASN A 13 46.90 53.89 -66.62
CA ASN A 13 47.88 54.87 -67.09
C ASN A 13 47.28 56.28 -67.17
N TYR A 14 46.04 56.41 -67.69
CA TYR A 14 45.32 57.68 -67.75
C TYR A 14 45.09 58.29 -66.35
N LEU A 15 44.62 57.50 -65.40
CA LEU A 15 44.39 57.95 -64.02
C LEU A 15 45.70 58.32 -63.31
N GLN A 16 46.78 57.59 -63.57
CA GLN A 16 48.10 57.90 -63.04
C GLN A 16 48.62 59.25 -63.55
N ASP A 17 48.48 59.53 -64.84
CA ASP A 17 48.87 60.80 -65.44
C ASP A 17 48.02 61.96 -64.90
N LEU A 18 46.71 61.75 -64.77
CA LEU A 18 45.78 62.75 -64.21
C LEU A 18 46.13 63.12 -62.75
N LEU A 19 46.49 62.15 -61.92
CA LEU A 19 46.91 62.38 -60.53
C LEU A 19 48.24 63.12 -60.45
N MET A 20 49.18 62.79 -61.35
CA MET A 20 50.45 63.51 -61.46
C MET A 20 50.22 64.99 -61.83
N GLU A 21 49.36 65.27 -62.80
CA GLU A 21 49.12 66.63 -63.29
C GLU A 21 48.31 67.49 -62.31
N SER A 22 47.30 66.91 -61.66
CA SER A 22 46.36 67.66 -60.80
C SER A 22 46.84 67.90 -59.37
N VAL A 23 47.55 66.93 -58.78
CA VAL A 23 47.94 66.97 -57.36
C VAL A 23 49.42 66.67 -57.13
N ASN A 24 50.21 66.49 -58.19
CA ASN A 24 51.65 66.16 -58.14
C ASN A 24 51.95 64.91 -57.29
N LEU A 25 51.00 63.98 -57.24
CA LEU A 25 51.14 62.71 -56.54
C LEU A 25 51.63 61.65 -57.51
N SER A 26 52.82 61.11 -57.24
CA SER A 26 53.36 59.94 -57.91
C SER A 26 53.37 58.77 -56.94
N PHE A 27 53.05 57.56 -57.41
CA PHE A 27 53.21 56.33 -56.62
C PHE A 27 54.62 56.16 -56.03
N ASN A 28 55.64 56.76 -56.66
CA ASN A 28 57.04 56.72 -56.22
C ASN A 28 57.40 57.83 -55.20
N ASN A 29 56.51 58.80 -54.98
CA ASN A 29 56.74 59.94 -54.07
C ASN A 29 56.12 59.73 -52.68
N LEU A 30 55.31 58.68 -52.49
CA LEU A 30 54.78 58.32 -51.18
C LEU A 30 55.82 57.56 -50.35
N SER A 31 55.80 57.81 -49.04
CA SER A 31 56.52 56.95 -48.10
C SER A 31 55.90 55.55 -48.09
N SER A 32 56.67 54.54 -47.68
CA SER A 32 56.17 53.17 -47.52
C SER A 32 54.93 53.10 -46.61
N ALA A 33 54.87 53.96 -45.59
CA ALA A 33 53.70 54.12 -44.73
C ALA A 33 52.49 54.69 -45.49
N GLY A 34 52.68 55.72 -46.31
CA GLY A 34 51.62 56.31 -47.12
C GLY A 34 51.00 55.31 -48.11
N THR A 35 51.84 54.54 -48.80
CA THR A 35 51.38 53.46 -49.70
C THR A 35 50.61 52.39 -48.94
N SER A 36 51.08 51.99 -47.75
CA SER A 36 50.38 51.02 -46.89
C SER A 36 48.99 51.51 -46.48
N TYR A 37 48.86 52.79 -46.10
CA TYR A 37 47.56 53.36 -45.73
C TYR A 37 46.58 53.43 -46.89
N LEU A 38 47.03 53.80 -48.10
CA LEU A 38 46.18 53.80 -49.28
C LEU A 38 45.72 52.38 -49.65
N ASN A 39 46.62 51.40 -49.59
CA ASN A 39 46.24 50.00 -49.81
C ASN A 39 45.22 49.53 -48.79
N ALA A 40 45.44 49.79 -47.49
CA ALA A 40 44.49 49.45 -46.44
C ALA A 40 43.12 50.12 -46.65
N LEU A 41 43.09 51.37 -47.15
CA LEU A 41 41.85 52.10 -47.43
C LEU A 41 41.08 51.46 -48.60
N VAL A 42 41.79 51.11 -49.69
CA VAL A 42 41.21 50.41 -50.84
C VAL A 42 40.74 49.02 -50.45
N ASP A 43 41.54 48.25 -49.72
CA ASP A 43 41.20 46.91 -49.25
C ASP A 43 39.97 46.94 -48.34
N SER A 44 39.87 47.96 -47.47
CA SER A 44 38.70 48.16 -46.61
C SER A 44 37.45 48.51 -47.42
N ALA A 45 37.55 49.35 -48.44
CA ALA A 45 36.44 49.66 -49.35
C ALA A 45 35.96 48.41 -50.08
N MET A 46 36.90 47.58 -50.56
CA MET A 46 36.60 46.32 -51.23
C MET A 46 35.95 45.31 -50.27
N ALA A 47 36.43 45.21 -49.03
CA ALA A 47 35.89 44.29 -48.03
C ALA A 47 34.50 44.70 -47.53
N LEU A 48 34.23 46.00 -47.43
CA LEU A 48 32.92 46.56 -47.10
C LEU A 48 32.01 46.73 -48.32
N GLU A 49 32.49 46.34 -49.51
CA GLU A 49 31.79 46.45 -50.79
C GLU A 49 31.27 47.88 -51.10
N THR A 50 32.05 48.90 -50.71
CA THR A 50 31.69 50.31 -50.93
C THR A 50 32.10 50.82 -52.30
N ARG A 51 31.40 51.84 -52.80
CA ARG A 51 31.67 52.43 -54.13
C ARG A 51 32.91 53.29 -54.19
N ASP A 52 33.26 53.93 -53.08
CA ASP A 52 34.43 54.78 -52.94
C ASP A 52 35.00 54.68 -51.52
N THR A 53 36.15 55.35 -51.31
CA THR A 53 36.84 55.45 -50.03
C THR A 53 36.40 56.68 -49.22
N SER A 54 35.24 57.25 -49.54
CA SER A 54 34.72 58.42 -48.81
C SER A 54 34.12 57.99 -47.48
N LEU A 55 34.19 58.88 -46.49
CA LEU A 55 33.54 58.66 -45.19
C LEU A 55 32.02 58.47 -45.32
N ALA A 56 31.39 59.11 -46.30
CA ALA A 56 29.95 58.98 -46.55
C ALA A 56 29.55 57.58 -47.01
N SER A 57 30.46 56.83 -47.66
CA SER A 57 30.26 55.43 -48.03
C SER A 57 30.65 54.47 -46.89
N PHE A 58 31.74 54.75 -46.16
CA PHE A 58 32.23 53.87 -45.11
C PHE A 58 31.35 53.86 -43.85
N ILE A 59 30.87 55.01 -43.40
CA ILE A 59 30.11 55.09 -42.14
C ILE A 59 28.82 54.24 -42.19
N PRO A 60 27.98 54.33 -43.24
CA PRO A 60 26.81 53.46 -43.35
C PRO A 60 27.18 51.98 -43.44
N ALA A 61 28.17 51.61 -44.28
CA ALA A 61 28.58 50.21 -44.44
C ALA A 61 29.10 49.59 -43.12
N ILE A 62 29.87 50.35 -42.33
CA ILE A 62 30.32 49.93 -41.00
C ILE A 62 29.15 49.79 -40.04
N ASN A 63 28.20 50.73 -40.05
CA ASN A 63 27.02 50.66 -39.17
C ASN A 63 26.13 49.46 -39.51
N ASP A 64 25.91 49.19 -40.80
CA ASP A 64 25.13 48.04 -41.29
C ASP A 64 25.81 46.74 -40.83
N LEU A 65 27.12 46.60 -41.08
CA LEU A 65 27.88 45.43 -40.63
C LEU A 65 27.86 45.26 -39.10
N THR A 66 27.96 46.36 -38.36
CA THR A 66 27.91 46.35 -36.88
C THR A 66 26.53 45.93 -36.39
N SER A 67 25.47 46.40 -37.03
CA SER A 67 24.09 46.00 -36.74
C SER A 67 23.86 44.52 -37.01
N ASP A 68 24.32 44.02 -38.17
CA ASP A 68 24.23 42.62 -38.55
C ASP A 68 25.00 41.70 -37.61
N LEU A 69 26.19 42.13 -37.17
CA LEU A 69 26.98 41.43 -36.16
C LEU A 69 26.20 41.31 -34.86
N HIS A 70 25.64 42.41 -34.35
CA HIS A 70 24.85 42.39 -33.12
C HIS A 70 23.58 41.54 -33.22
N ALA A 71 22.87 41.60 -34.35
CA ALA A 71 21.71 40.76 -34.60
C ALA A 71 22.07 39.27 -34.61
N THR A 72 23.18 38.92 -35.25
CA THR A 72 23.70 37.55 -35.33
C THR A 72 24.14 37.05 -33.94
N GLU A 73 24.86 37.87 -33.18
CA GLU A 73 25.27 37.55 -31.81
C GLU A 73 24.06 37.31 -30.89
N SER A 74 23.03 38.17 -30.99
CA SER A 74 21.82 38.02 -30.20
C SER A 74 21.10 36.71 -30.52
N ARG A 75 20.97 36.39 -31.82
CA ARG A 75 20.37 35.12 -32.27
C ARG A 75 21.17 33.91 -31.79
N ASN A 76 22.51 33.98 -31.84
CA ASN A 76 23.37 32.90 -31.35
C ASN A 76 23.18 32.67 -29.85
N ARG A 77 23.11 33.74 -29.04
CA ARG A 77 22.83 33.62 -27.59
C ARG A 77 21.47 32.98 -27.31
N GLU A 78 20.44 33.35 -28.07
CA GLU A 78 19.11 32.72 -27.94
C GLU A 78 19.15 31.23 -28.27
N MET A 79 19.80 30.85 -29.38
CA MET A 79 19.98 29.45 -29.76
C MET A 79 20.77 28.66 -28.70
N GLU A 80 21.81 29.24 -28.11
CA GLU A 80 22.55 28.59 -27.01
C GLU A 80 21.65 28.32 -25.79
N LEU A 81 20.80 29.29 -25.42
CA LEU A 81 19.84 29.11 -24.34
C LEU A 81 18.83 28.00 -24.66
N GLU A 82 18.30 27.96 -25.87
CA GLU A 82 17.39 26.89 -26.31
C GLU A 82 18.08 25.51 -26.29
N LEU A 83 19.32 25.42 -26.79
CA LEU A 83 20.11 24.19 -26.77
C LEU A 83 20.37 23.70 -25.34
N THR A 84 20.69 24.60 -24.41
CA THR A 84 20.88 24.22 -23.00
C THR A 84 19.57 23.72 -22.37
N ASN A 85 18.43 24.34 -22.69
CA ASN A 85 17.12 23.91 -22.22
C ASN A 85 16.74 22.52 -22.78
N LEU A 86 16.94 22.32 -24.09
CA LEU A 86 16.70 21.03 -24.75
C LEU A 86 17.59 19.93 -24.17
N ARG A 87 18.88 20.21 -23.90
CA ARG A 87 19.77 19.27 -23.23
C ARG A 87 19.26 18.87 -21.85
N LYS A 88 18.79 19.83 -21.03
CA LYS A 88 18.21 19.53 -19.71
C LYS A 88 16.97 18.64 -19.82
N LYS A 89 16.06 18.95 -20.75
CA LYS A 89 14.86 18.15 -21.01
C LYS A 89 15.20 16.73 -21.48
N LEU A 90 16.15 16.60 -22.38
CA LEU A 90 16.61 15.30 -22.89
C LEU A 90 17.21 14.45 -21.76
N THR A 91 18.07 15.03 -20.92
CA THR A 91 18.62 14.31 -19.76
C THR A 91 17.52 13.86 -18.81
N ALA A 92 16.52 14.71 -18.51
CA ALA A 92 15.39 14.32 -17.67
C ALA A 92 14.57 13.18 -18.29
N ALA A 93 14.32 13.23 -19.60
CA ALA A 93 13.61 12.17 -20.32
C ALA A 93 14.38 10.83 -20.30
N LEU A 94 15.70 10.86 -20.53
CA LEU A 94 16.55 9.67 -20.47
C LEU A 94 16.61 9.04 -19.06
N VAL A 95 16.61 9.88 -18.01
CA VAL A 95 16.53 9.38 -16.64
C VAL A 95 15.17 8.70 -16.40
N LEU A 96 14.07 9.33 -16.82
CA LEU A 96 12.73 8.74 -16.68
C LEU A 96 12.60 7.41 -17.46
N GLU A 97 13.12 7.36 -18.68
CA GLU A 97 13.14 6.13 -19.51
C GLU A 97 13.81 4.97 -18.77
N LYS A 98 14.97 5.20 -18.15
CA LYS A 98 15.67 4.18 -17.36
C LYS A 98 14.84 3.68 -16.17
N HIS A 99 14.18 4.59 -15.45
CA HIS A 99 13.31 4.20 -14.34
C HIS A 99 12.12 3.36 -14.82
N LEU A 100 11.48 3.77 -15.92
CA LEU A 100 10.38 3.01 -16.51
C LEU A 100 10.82 1.61 -16.97
N GLN A 101 12.02 1.48 -17.53
CA GLN A 101 12.58 0.19 -17.91
C GLN A 101 12.81 -0.73 -16.69
N GLU A 102 13.29 -0.19 -15.58
CA GLU A 102 13.43 -0.94 -14.32
C GLU A 102 12.08 -1.37 -13.75
N ASP A 103 11.07 -0.48 -13.79
CA ASP A 103 9.74 -0.77 -13.29
C ASP A 103 9.01 -1.83 -14.13
N ILE A 104 9.21 -1.82 -15.46
CA ILE A 104 8.72 -2.88 -16.35
C ILE A 104 9.32 -4.22 -15.91
N LYS A 105 10.65 -4.29 -15.74
CA LYS A 105 11.33 -5.52 -15.33
C LYS A 105 10.80 -6.05 -13.99
N LYS A 106 10.66 -5.20 -12.97
CA LYS A 106 10.08 -5.60 -11.67
C LYS A 106 8.65 -6.12 -11.82
N THR A 107 7.85 -5.46 -12.65
CA THR A 107 6.46 -5.84 -12.89
C THR A 107 6.36 -7.21 -13.58
N GLU A 108 7.23 -7.48 -14.55
CA GLU A 108 7.34 -8.79 -15.21
C GLU A 108 7.73 -9.90 -14.23
N GLU A 109 8.69 -9.65 -13.34
CA GLU A 109 9.09 -10.59 -12.27
C GLU A 109 7.93 -10.89 -11.31
N HIS A 110 7.20 -9.85 -10.88
CA HIS A 110 6.01 -10.00 -10.03
C HIS A 110 4.89 -10.77 -10.74
N LEU A 111 4.65 -10.50 -12.02
CA LEU A 111 3.65 -11.21 -12.82
C LEU A 111 4.00 -12.70 -12.95
N ALA A 112 5.26 -13.03 -13.19
CA ALA A 112 5.73 -14.42 -13.26
C ALA A 112 5.50 -15.15 -11.93
N MET A 113 5.81 -14.50 -10.80
CA MET A 113 5.59 -15.06 -9.46
C MET A 113 4.12 -15.30 -9.16
N GLU A 114 3.25 -14.32 -9.42
CA GLU A 114 1.81 -14.47 -9.17
C GLU A 114 1.18 -15.49 -10.11
N LYS A 115 1.65 -15.61 -11.36
CA LYS A 115 1.21 -16.68 -12.28
C LYS A 115 1.57 -18.06 -11.74
N ALA A 116 2.80 -18.28 -11.30
CA ALA A 116 3.22 -19.56 -10.72
C ALA A 116 2.40 -19.94 -9.47
N LYS A 117 2.10 -18.94 -8.63
CA LYS A 117 1.26 -19.11 -7.44
C LYS A 117 -0.20 -19.39 -7.78
N ALA A 118 -0.75 -18.73 -8.80
CA ALA A 118 -2.09 -18.99 -9.30
C ALA A 118 -2.19 -20.42 -9.86
N ASP A 119 -1.20 -20.86 -10.64
CA ASP A 119 -1.13 -22.22 -11.20
C ASP A 119 -1.08 -23.27 -10.08
N SER A 120 -0.23 -23.07 -9.06
CA SER A 120 -0.17 -23.95 -7.88
C SER A 120 -1.50 -24.01 -7.12
N ARG A 121 -2.17 -22.86 -6.94
CA ARG A 121 -3.50 -22.79 -6.31
C ARG A 121 -4.56 -23.52 -7.13
N ALA A 122 -4.52 -23.40 -8.45
CA ALA A 122 -5.43 -24.09 -9.35
C ALA A 122 -5.26 -25.62 -9.24
N GLN A 123 -4.02 -26.10 -9.26
CA GLN A 123 -3.71 -27.53 -9.06
C GLN A 123 -4.15 -28.04 -7.68
N ASN A 124 -3.94 -27.25 -6.63
CA ASN A 124 -4.40 -27.64 -5.29
C ASN A 124 -5.94 -27.68 -5.22
N MET A 125 -6.62 -26.75 -5.87
CA MET A 125 -8.09 -26.74 -5.94
C MET A 125 -8.64 -27.98 -6.64
N THR A 126 -8.04 -28.39 -7.76
CA THR A 126 -8.45 -29.62 -8.46
C THR A 126 -8.22 -30.84 -7.59
N PHE A 127 -7.05 -30.96 -6.94
CA PHE A 127 -6.75 -32.05 -6.02
C PHE A 127 -7.76 -32.14 -4.85
N LEU A 128 -8.09 -31.01 -4.23
CA LEU A 128 -9.06 -30.97 -3.14
C LEU A 128 -10.47 -31.35 -3.59
N LYS A 129 -10.85 -30.96 -4.81
CA LYS A 129 -12.13 -31.36 -5.41
C LYS A 129 -12.19 -32.87 -5.61
N ASP A 130 -11.17 -33.45 -6.23
CA ASP A 130 -11.09 -34.90 -6.46
C ASP A 130 -11.14 -35.68 -5.14
N LYS A 131 -10.41 -35.20 -4.13
CA LYS A 131 -10.41 -35.80 -2.78
C LYS A 131 -11.76 -35.69 -2.07
N SER A 132 -12.49 -34.59 -2.28
CA SER A 132 -13.84 -34.43 -1.75
C SER A 132 -14.81 -35.42 -2.39
N GLU A 133 -14.69 -35.65 -3.70
CA GLU A 133 -15.49 -36.63 -4.42
C GLU A 133 -15.18 -38.06 -3.96
N ASP A 134 -13.90 -38.43 -3.80
CA ASP A 134 -13.48 -39.73 -3.23
C ASP A 134 -14.10 -39.97 -1.85
N PHE A 135 -14.00 -38.99 -0.94
CA PHE A 135 -14.60 -39.10 0.38
C PHE A 135 -16.11 -39.26 0.34
N LYS A 136 -16.82 -38.57 -0.56
CA LYS A 136 -18.27 -38.77 -0.74
C LYS A 136 -18.60 -40.20 -1.16
N PHE A 137 -17.85 -40.78 -2.09
CA PHE A 137 -18.06 -42.18 -2.50
C PHE A 137 -17.77 -43.15 -1.35
N ARG A 138 -16.67 -42.96 -0.62
CA ARG A 138 -16.29 -43.82 0.50
C ARG A 138 -17.27 -43.76 1.66
N ILE A 139 -17.80 -42.57 1.98
CA ILE A 139 -18.83 -42.39 3.00
C ILE A 139 -20.09 -43.15 2.60
N LYS A 140 -20.60 -42.95 1.37
CA LYS A 140 -21.78 -43.68 0.88
C LYS A 140 -21.59 -45.18 0.94
N ALA A 141 -20.45 -45.69 0.49
CA ALA A 141 -20.14 -47.12 0.54
C ALA A 141 -20.12 -47.66 1.99
N ALA A 142 -19.57 -46.90 2.93
CA ALA A 142 -19.56 -47.29 4.34
C ALA A 142 -20.97 -47.24 4.97
N GLU A 143 -21.79 -46.24 4.64
CA GLU A 143 -23.19 -46.13 5.07
C GLU A 143 -24.04 -47.28 4.53
N GLU A 144 -23.83 -47.66 3.27
CA GLU A 144 -24.47 -48.82 2.64
C GLU A 144 -24.04 -50.13 3.33
N GLN A 145 -22.75 -50.29 3.65
CA GLN A 145 -22.24 -51.45 4.39
C GLN A 145 -22.81 -51.54 5.81
N LEU A 146 -22.87 -50.42 6.54
CA LEU A 146 -23.49 -50.34 7.88
C LEU A 146 -24.96 -50.74 7.82
N SER A 147 -25.69 -50.22 6.83
CA SER A 147 -27.09 -50.55 6.61
C SER A 147 -27.28 -52.04 6.29
N ALA A 148 -26.43 -52.59 5.41
CA ALA A 148 -26.47 -54.01 5.03
C ALA A 148 -26.11 -54.95 6.19
N SER A 149 -25.26 -54.51 7.12
CA SER A 149 -24.94 -55.26 8.34
C SER A 149 -26.08 -55.32 9.37
N GLY A 150 -27.21 -54.64 9.09
CA GLY A 150 -28.38 -54.61 9.97
C GLY A 150 -28.22 -53.69 11.18
N MET A 151 -27.38 -52.65 11.06
CA MET A 151 -27.20 -51.67 12.15
C MET A 151 -28.52 -50.97 12.46
N ASP A 152 -28.96 -51.05 13.71
CA ASP A 152 -30.13 -50.32 14.19
C ASP A 152 -29.80 -48.82 14.40
N PRO A 153 -30.52 -47.88 13.76
CA PRO A 153 -30.37 -46.44 13.99
C PRO A 153 -30.48 -46.01 15.46
N SER A 154 -31.14 -46.80 16.32
CA SER A 154 -31.23 -46.56 17.76
C SER A 154 -29.88 -46.62 18.48
N LEU A 155 -28.91 -47.34 17.92
CA LEU A 155 -27.54 -47.47 18.44
C LEU A 155 -26.61 -46.34 17.96
N THR A 156 -27.14 -45.37 17.21
CA THR A 156 -26.38 -44.19 16.79
C THR A 156 -26.01 -43.34 17.99
N HIS A 157 -24.82 -42.74 18.00
CA HIS A 157 -24.35 -41.87 19.08
C HIS A 157 -25.39 -40.81 19.49
N GLN A 158 -26.02 -40.15 18.51
CA GLN A 158 -27.03 -39.14 18.77
C GLN A 158 -28.28 -39.70 19.49
N SER A 159 -28.75 -40.88 19.07
CA SER A 159 -29.85 -41.59 19.72
C SER A 159 -29.49 -41.97 21.17
N LEU A 160 -28.30 -42.54 21.38
CA LEU A 160 -27.79 -42.91 22.70
C LEU A 160 -27.65 -41.71 23.65
N VAL A 161 -27.10 -40.60 23.16
CA VAL A 161 -26.99 -39.35 23.93
C VAL A 161 -28.38 -38.84 24.31
N SER A 162 -29.31 -38.74 23.36
CA SER A 162 -30.67 -38.28 23.65
C SER A 162 -31.41 -39.18 24.66
N LEU A 163 -31.17 -40.50 24.62
CA LEU A 163 -31.73 -41.44 25.57
C LEU A 163 -31.11 -41.26 26.96
N SER A 164 -29.80 -41.02 27.03
CA SER A 164 -29.11 -40.76 28.29
C SER A 164 -29.58 -39.46 28.95
N GLU A 165 -29.83 -38.42 28.16
CA GLU A 165 -30.36 -37.13 28.62
C GLU A 165 -31.77 -37.33 29.19
N LYS A 166 -32.66 -38.02 28.46
CA LYS A 166 -34.01 -38.37 28.94
C LYS A 166 -33.98 -39.20 30.22
N LEU A 167 -33.06 -40.16 30.32
CA LEU A 167 -32.90 -40.99 31.51
C LEU A 167 -32.43 -40.17 32.71
N SER A 168 -31.51 -39.24 32.50
CA SER A 168 -31.05 -38.31 33.53
C SER A 168 -32.20 -37.42 34.02
N GLU A 169 -32.98 -36.84 33.11
CA GLU A 169 -34.15 -36.03 33.43
C GLU A 169 -35.20 -36.82 34.21
N LEU A 170 -35.51 -38.04 33.78
CA LEU A 170 -36.44 -38.92 34.48
C LEU A 170 -35.93 -39.31 35.87
N LYS A 171 -34.63 -39.56 36.04
CA LYS A 171 -34.00 -39.79 37.34
C LYS A 171 -34.15 -38.57 38.25
N GLN A 172 -33.91 -37.38 37.72
CA GLN A 172 -34.05 -36.12 38.46
C GLN A 172 -35.50 -35.90 38.93
N GLN A 173 -36.49 -36.25 38.10
CA GLN A 173 -37.91 -36.18 38.47
C GLN A 173 -38.32 -37.27 39.48
N THR A 174 -37.73 -38.47 39.38
CA THR A 174 -38.07 -39.61 40.24
C THR A 174 -37.47 -39.49 41.64
N MET A 175 -36.31 -38.83 41.79
CA MET A 175 -35.67 -38.60 43.10
C MET A 175 -36.59 -37.94 44.15
N PRO A 176 -37.24 -36.78 43.88
CA PRO A 176 -38.13 -36.15 44.85
C PRO A 176 -39.41 -36.97 45.08
N LEU A 177 -39.90 -37.68 44.06
CA LEU A 177 -41.05 -38.59 44.19
C LEU A 177 -40.73 -39.77 45.11
N LYS A 178 -39.55 -40.38 44.96
CA LYS A 178 -39.08 -41.46 45.83
C LYS A 178 -38.91 -40.98 47.27
N LYS A 179 -38.33 -39.79 47.48
CA LYS A 179 -38.20 -39.18 48.81
C LYS A 179 -39.56 -38.91 49.47
N LYS A 180 -40.56 -38.45 48.70
CA LYS A 180 -41.95 -38.31 49.18
C LYS A 180 -42.53 -39.68 49.56
N LEU A 181 -42.40 -40.68 48.69
CA LEU A 181 -42.90 -42.02 48.96
C LEU A 181 -42.30 -42.62 50.24
N GLU A 182 -40.98 -42.47 50.43
CA GLU A 182 -40.28 -42.94 51.62
C GLU A 182 -40.81 -42.29 52.90
N SER A 183 -41.11 -40.98 52.87
CA SER A 183 -41.76 -40.31 54.01
C SER A 183 -43.17 -40.82 54.34
N TYR A 184 -43.85 -41.48 53.39
CA TYR A 184 -45.17 -42.07 53.60
C TYR A 184 -45.12 -43.55 53.99
N LEU A 185 -43.96 -44.23 53.90
CA LEU A 185 -43.83 -45.66 54.23
C LEU A 185 -44.05 -45.96 55.72
N ASP A 186 -43.77 -44.99 56.60
CA ASP A 186 -44.01 -45.11 58.04
C ASP A 186 -45.50 -44.97 58.41
N LEU A 187 -46.33 -44.51 57.48
CA LEU A 187 -47.77 -44.38 57.68
C LEU A 187 -48.50 -45.67 57.29
N THR A 188 -49.54 -46.01 58.04
CA THR A 188 -50.38 -47.16 57.72
C THR A 188 -51.11 -46.94 56.38
N PRO A 189 -51.22 -47.95 55.51
CA PRO A 189 -51.85 -47.81 54.19
C PRO A 189 -53.31 -47.30 54.20
N ASN A 190 -54.00 -47.40 55.34
CA ASN A 190 -55.36 -46.90 55.52
C ASN A 190 -55.34 -45.41 55.97
N PRO A 191 -55.92 -44.47 55.19
CA PRO A 191 -55.85 -43.04 55.47
C PRO A 191 -56.56 -42.63 56.78
N SER A 192 -57.61 -43.35 57.18
CA SER A 192 -58.30 -43.10 58.46
C SER A 192 -57.42 -43.49 59.64
N LEU A 193 -56.71 -44.61 59.53
CA LEU A 193 -55.80 -45.11 60.57
C LEU A 193 -54.51 -44.27 60.66
N ALA A 194 -54.02 -43.78 59.51
CA ALA A 194 -52.87 -42.87 59.47
C ALA A 194 -53.16 -41.55 60.20
N ARG A 195 -54.38 -41.00 60.04
CA ARG A 195 -54.80 -39.79 60.78
C ARG A 195 -54.78 -39.98 62.29
N VAL A 196 -55.26 -41.13 62.77
CA VAL A 196 -55.25 -41.47 64.20
C VAL A 196 -53.81 -41.56 64.71
N LYS A 197 -52.93 -42.29 64.02
CA LYS A 197 -51.51 -42.40 64.42
C LYS A 197 -50.76 -41.06 64.39
N ILE A 198 -51.06 -40.19 63.42
CA ILE A 198 -50.50 -38.83 63.39
C ILE A 198 -50.97 -38.02 64.60
N GLU A 199 -52.25 -38.15 64.98
CA GLU A 199 -52.78 -37.46 66.16
C GLU A 199 -52.17 -37.99 67.47
N GLU A 200 -52.01 -39.30 67.60
CA GLU A 200 -51.33 -39.94 68.74
C GLU A 200 -49.89 -39.45 68.87
N ALA A 201 -49.10 -39.50 67.78
CA ALA A 201 -47.73 -39.02 67.78
C ALA A 201 -47.62 -37.52 68.09
N LYS A 202 -48.59 -36.70 67.65
CA LYS A 202 -48.66 -35.28 68.02
C LYS A 202 -48.91 -35.08 69.51
N ARG A 203 -49.79 -35.89 70.11
CA ARG A 203 -50.05 -35.84 71.55
C ARG A 203 -48.82 -36.26 72.35
N GLU A 204 -48.11 -37.31 71.91
CA GLU A 204 -46.86 -37.76 72.53
C GLU A 204 -45.76 -36.69 72.42
N LEU A 205 -45.60 -36.06 71.26
CA LEU A 205 -44.61 -34.98 71.07
C LEU A 205 -44.92 -33.79 71.97
N ASN A 206 -46.17 -33.33 72.01
CA ASN A 206 -46.57 -32.22 72.89
C ASN A 206 -46.33 -32.55 74.37
N ALA A 207 -46.51 -33.81 74.77
CA ALA A 207 -46.21 -34.26 76.13
C ALA A 207 -44.70 -34.21 76.42
N LEU A 208 -43.86 -34.72 75.50
CA LEU A 208 -42.39 -34.64 75.64
C LEU A 208 -41.88 -33.20 75.61
N GLU A 209 -42.44 -32.34 74.77
CA GLU A 209 -42.05 -30.92 74.67
C GLU A 209 -42.44 -30.17 75.95
N ALA A 210 -43.60 -30.49 76.55
CA ALA A 210 -44.00 -29.98 77.85
C ALA A 210 -43.08 -30.49 78.98
N GLU A 211 -42.68 -31.77 78.96
CA GLU A 211 -41.70 -32.32 79.92
C GLU A 211 -40.33 -31.67 79.76
N PHE A 212 -39.86 -31.50 78.52
CA PHE A 212 -38.61 -30.82 78.21
C PHE A 212 -38.65 -29.36 78.65
N SER A 213 -39.73 -28.63 78.35
CA SER A 213 -39.93 -27.26 78.80
C SER A 213 -39.93 -27.17 80.33
N SER A 214 -40.64 -28.07 81.01
CA SER A 214 -40.62 -28.14 82.48
C SER A 214 -39.22 -28.42 83.02
N LYS A 215 -38.44 -29.30 82.37
CA LYS A 215 -37.09 -29.64 82.80
C LYS A 215 -36.09 -28.52 82.55
N VAL A 216 -36.22 -27.80 81.42
CA VAL A 216 -35.46 -26.58 81.13
C VAL A 216 -35.81 -25.48 82.11
N ASP A 217 -37.11 -25.26 82.39
CA ASP A 217 -37.58 -24.29 83.38
C ASP A 217 -37.04 -24.62 84.78
N MET A 218 -37.08 -25.89 85.19
CA MET A 218 -36.45 -26.36 86.43
C MET A 218 -34.94 -26.10 86.45
N MET A 219 -34.25 -26.29 85.33
CA MET A 219 -32.81 -26.03 85.22
C MET A 219 -32.50 -24.54 85.34
N THR A 220 -33.33 -23.66 84.74
CA THR A 220 -33.19 -22.19 84.84
C THR A 220 -33.58 -21.64 86.21
N LEU A 221 -34.47 -22.32 86.95
CA LEU A 221 -34.81 -22.00 88.36
C LEU A 221 -33.79 -22.58 89.36
N SER A 222 -32.96 -23.55 88.93
CA SER A 222 -31.92 -24.20 89.75
C SER A 222 -30.51 -23.64 89.57
N VAL A 223 -30.32 -22.51 88.88
CA VAL A 223 -29.03 -21.80 88.88
C VAL A 223 -28.99 -20.78 90.02
N PRO A 224 -28.25 -21.02 91.11
CA PRO A 224 -27.95 -20.00 92.09
C PRO A 224 -26.73 -19.20 91.62
N GLU A 225 -26.87 -17.89 91.43
CA GLU A 225 -25.73 -16.97 91.51
C GLU A 225 -25.54 -16.54 92.98
N PRO A 226 -24.34 -16.18 93.44
CA PRO A 226 -23.03 -16.82 93.33
C PRO A 226 -22.44 -17.06 94.75
N SER A 227 -21.38 -17.85 94.92
CA SER A 227 -20.62 -17.82 96.19
C SER A 227 -19.11 -17.68 95.98
N LYS A 228 -18.63 -16.48 96.33
CA LYS A 228 -17.22 -16.15 96.55
C LYS A 228 -16.72 -16.85 97.82
N ARG A 229 -15.67 -17.68 97.71
CA ARG A 229 -14.61 -17.90 98.72
C ARG A 229 -13.33 -18.31 97.94
N ARG A 230 -12.25 -17.51 97.81
CA ARG A 230 -11.16 -17.15 98.76
C ARG A 230 -10.55 -18.42 99.40
N PHE A 231 -9.27 -18.77 99.37
CA PHE A 231 -7.93 -18.19 99.05
C PHE A 231 -7.07 -19.40 98.58
N THR A 232 -5.96 -19.34 97.85
CA THR A 232 -4.72 -18.53 97.92
C THR A 232 -4.06 -18.48 96.54
#